data_AF-A0A7R9X7B4-F1
#
_entry.id   AF-A0A7R9X7B4-F1
#
_cell.length_a   1.000
_cell.length_b   1.000
_cell.length_c   1.000
_cell.angle_alpha   90.00
_cell.angle_beta   90.00
_cell.angle_gamma   90.00
#
_symmetry.space_group_name_H-M   'P 1'
#
loop_
_entity.id
_entity.type
_entity.pdbx_description
1 polymer ?
#
loop_
_entity_poly.entity_id
_entity_poly.type
_entity_poly.pdbx_seq_one_letter_code
_entity_poly.pdbx_strand_id
1 'polypeptide(L)' 'FFQIKQESSGWPNQCKTETEKEAYLEEFKREEGISLNKNDITKNPGLRTVSKLALNSFWDVGELMKTK' A
#
# COMPACT_ATOMS: atom_id res chain seq x y z
N PHE A 1 -6.55 4.48 -2.38
CA PHE A 1 -6.66 3.52 -1.25
C PHE A 1 -5.51 2.52 -1.17
N PHE A 2 -4.96 2.02 -2.29
CA PHE A 2 -3.81 1.09 -2.25
C PHE A 2 -2.54 1.72 -1.65
N GLN A 3 -2.18 2.92 -2.11
CA GLN A 3 -1.12 3.74 -1.52
C GLN A 3 -1.29 3.90 0.00
N ILE A 4 -2.45 4.39 0.43
CA ILE A 4 -2.77 4.64 1.86
C ILE A 4 -2.63 3.36 2.69
N LYS A 5 -3.12 2.22 2.20
CA LYS A 5 -2.94 0.91 2.85
C LYS A 5 -1.46 0.61 3.05
N GLN A 6 -0.64 0.90 2.04
CA GLN A 6 0.77 0.57 2.07
C GLN A 6 1.60 1.52 2.92
N GLU A 7 1.35 2.82 2.85
CA GLU A 7 1.93 3.82 3.75
C GLU A 7 1.58 3.52 5.22
N SER A 8 0.31 3.16 5.49
CA SER A 8 -0.17 2.80 6.82
C SER A 8 0.41 1.47 7.35
N SER A 9 1.04 0.65 6.51
CA SER A 9 1.71 -0.58 6.94
C SER A 9 3.08 -0.31 7.56
N GLY A 10 3.65 0.87 7.32
CA GLY A 10 5.01 1.24 7.75
C GLY A 10 6.09 0.56 6.91
N TRP A 11 7.35 0.78 7.32
CA TRP A 11 8.51 0.27 6.60
C TRP A 11 8.67 -1.25 6.76
N PRO A 12 9.11 -1.96 5.71
CA PRO A 12 9.57 -3.34 5.81
C PRO A 12 10.73 -3.45 6.80
N ASN A 13 10.85 -4.59 7.49
CA ASN A 13 11.97 -4.86 8.41
C ASN A 13 13.36 -4.82 7.74
N GLN A 14 13.35 -4.93 6.40
CA GLN A 14 14.51 -4.89 5.52
C GLN A 14 15.02 -3.45 5.34
N CYS A 15 14.12 -2.46 5.35
CA CYS A 15 14.46 -1.07 5.07
C CYS A 15 14.91 -0.34 6.34
N LYS A 16 16.18 -0.51 6.72
CA LYS A 16 16.76 0.13 7.91
C LYS A 16 17.51 1.41 7.56
N THR A 17 18.21 1.40 6.44
CA THR A 17 18.98 2.54 5.93
C THR A 17 18.14 3.42 5.00
N GLU A 18 18.58 4.66 4.80
CA GLU A 18 17.93 5.59 3.90
C GLU A 18 17.92 5.10 2.44
N THR A 19 19.03 4.50 2.01
CA THR A 19 19.20 3.93 0.67
C THR A 19 18.25 2.76 0.40
N GLU A 20 18.03 1.88 1.39
CA GLU A 20 17.07 0.78 1.26
C GLU A 20 15.62 1.29 1.18
N LYS A 21 15.31 2.40 1.86
CA LYS A 21 13.99 3.04 1.76
C LYS A 21 13.77 3.63 0.38
N GLU A 22 14.76 4.32 -0.18
CA GLU A 22 14.70 4.87 -1.53
C GLU A 22 14.58 3.78 -2.60
N ALA A 23 15.36 2.70 -2.47
CA ALA A 23 15.27 1.55 -3.35
C ALA A 23 13.86 0.91 -3.32
N TYR A 24 13.26 0.78 -2.13
CA TYR A 24 11.89 0.29 -1.97
C TYR A 24 10.86 1.20 -2.65
N LEU A 25 11.01 2.52 -2.54
CA LEU A 25 10.09 3.48 -3.18
C LEU A 25 10.16 3.39 -4.71
N GLU A 26 11.37 3.32 -5.27
CA GLU A 26 11.59 3.22 -6.71
C GLU A 26 11.08 1.89 -7.27
N GLU A 27 11.33 0.78 -6.55
CA GLU A 27 10.81 -0.53 -6.91
C GLU A 27 9.29 -0.57 -6.87
N PHE A 28 8.69 -0.08 -5.79
CA PHE A 28 7.24 -0.03 -5.66
C PHE A 28 6.59 0.82 -6.77
N LYS A 29 7.20 1.97 -7.10
CA LYS A 29 6.74 2.82 -8.20
C LYS A 29 6.88 2.15 -9.56
N ARG A 30 7.93 1.35 -9.77
CA ARG A 30 8.16 0.61 -11.01
C ARG A 30 7.17 -0.53 -11.19
N GLU A 31 6.88 -1.29 -10.13
CA GLU A 31 6.00 -2.46 -10.19
C GLU A 31 4.53 -2.07 -10.19
N GLU A 32 4.12 -1.18 -9.29
CA GLU A 32 2.71 -0.82 -9.08
C GLU A 32 2.31 0.47 -9.81
N GLY A 33 3.27 1.24 -10.34
CA GLY A 33 3.01 2.55 -10.96
C GLY A 33 2.64 3.65 -9.95
N ILE A 34 2.75 3.38 -8.65
CA ILE A 34 2.28 4.27 -7.58
C ILE A 34 3.46 4.84 -6.82
N SER A 35 3.50 6.17 -6.66
CA SER A 35 4.52 6.83 -5.84
C SER A 35 4.04 6.89 -4.39
N LEU A 36 4.84 6.34 -3.47
CA LEU A 36 4.58 6.43 -2.02
C LEU A 36 5.27 7.66 -1.44
N ASN A 37 4.67 8.28 -0.43
CA ASN A 37 5.31 9.38 0.30
C ASN A 37 6.07 8.85 1.52
N LYS A 38 7.39 9.03 1.53
CA LYS A 38 8.29 8.62 2.61
C LYS A 38 7.85 9.11 3.99
N ASN A 39 7.27 10.32 4.06
CA ASN A 39 6.82 10.92 5.32
C ASN A 39 5.52 10.30 5.84
N ASP A 40 4.70 9.74 4.95
CA ASP A 40 3.42 9.11 5.31
C ASP A 40 3.57 7.61 5.61
N ILE A 41 4.72 7.00 5.28
CA ILE A 41 5.03 5.60 5.62
C ILE A 41 5.28 5.47 7.13
N THR A 42 4.18 5.29 7.86
CA THR A 42 4.15 5.11 9.30
C THR A 42 3.14 4.02 9.63
N LYS A 43 3.48 3.16 10.60
CA LYS A 43 2.59 2.09 11.03
C LYS A 43 1.32 2.66 11.67
N ASN A 44 0.21 2.59 10.94
CA ASN A 44 -1.12 3.03 11.39
C ASN A 44 -2.13 1.88 11.19
N PRO A 45 -2.36 1.03 12.21
CA PRO A 45 -3.22 -0.14 12.07
C PRO A 45 -4.68 0.21 11.76
N GLY A 46 -5.19 1.33 12.27
CA GLY A 46 -6.56 1.79 12.02
C GLY A 46 -6.75 2.20 10.56
N LEU A 47 -5.93 3.11 10.07
CA LEU A 47 -6.00 3.60 8.70
C LEU A 47 -5.72 2.49 7.67
N ARG A 48 -4.81 1.57 8.00
CA ARG A 48 -4.58 0.36 7.20
C ARG A 48 -5.83 -0.50 7.11
N THR A 49 -6.54 -0.70 8.22
CA THR A 49 -7.77 -1.52 8.26
C THR A 49 -8.86 -0.90 7.41
N VAL A 50 -9.10 0.41 7.56
CA VAL A 50 -10.06 1.16 6.74
C VAL A 50 -9.71 1.08 5.26
N SER A 51 -8.44 1.29 4.91
CA SER A 51 -7.98 1.23 3.52
C SER A 51 -8.08 -0.18 2.94
N LYS A 52 -7.80 -1.22 3.73
CA LYS A 52 -7.97 -2.62 3.34
C LYS A 52 -9.45 -2.95 3.11
N LEU A 53 -10.33 -2.54 4.01
CA LEU A 53 -11.77 -2.76 3.86
C LEU A 53 -12.31 -2.08 2.60
N ALA A 54 -11.92 -0.82 2.36
CA ALA A 54 -12.29 -0.12 1.13
C ALA A 54 -11.84 -0.90 -0.12
N LEU A 55 -10.57 -1.35 -0.17
CA LEU A 55 -10.06 -2.14 -1.29
C LEU A 55 -10.81 -3.46 -1.48
N ASN A 56 -11.12 -4.17 -0.39
CA ASN A 56 -11.88 -5.41 -0.46
C ASN A 56 -13.30 -5.15 -0.98
N SER A 57 -13.97 -4.09 -0.52
CA SER A 57 -15.30 -3.71 -1.03
C SER A 57 -15.27 -3.36 -2.52
N PHE A 58 -14.19 -2.74 -3.01
CA PHE A 58 -14.01 -2.47 -4.44
C PHE A 58 -13.67 -3.74 -5.25
N TRP A 59 -13.04 -4.73 -4.62
CA TRP A 59 -12.66 -6.00 -5.25
C TRP A 59 -13.81 -7.01 -5.33
N ASP A 60 -14.57 -7.19 -4.23
CA ASP A 60 -15.71 -8.12 -4.15
C ASP A 60 -16.82 -7.81 -5.17
N VAL A 61 -16.99 -6.53 -5.55
CA VAL A 61 -17.93 -6.13 -6.60
C VAL A 61 -17.47 -6.60 -8.00
N GLY A 62 -16.16 -6.69 -8.24
CA GLY A 62 -15.61 -7.17 -9.51
C GLY A 62 -15.74 -8.68 -9.70
N GLU A 63 -15.75 -9.45 -8.61
CA GLU A 63 -15.90 -10.90 -8.64
C GLU A 63 -17.37 -11.32 -8.84
N LEU A 64 -18.33 -10.57 -8.26
CA LEU A 64 -19.76 -10.78 -8.47
C LEU A 64 -20.25 -10.42 -9.88
N MET A 65 -19.48 -9.61 -10.63
CA MET A 65 -19.80 -9.23 -12.02
C MET A 65 -19.20 -10.17 -13.08
N LYS A 66 -18.37 -11.14 -12.71
CA LYS A 66 -17.87 -12.18 -13.64
C LYS A 66 -18.77 -13.41 -13.73
N THR A 67 -19.83 -13.45 -12.92
CA THR A 67 -20.78 -14.57 -12.83
C THR A 67 -22.18 -14.22 -13.36
N LYS A 68 -22.29 -13.24 -14.25
CA LYS A 68 -23.50 -12.97 -15.02
C LYS A 68 -23.22 -12.86 -16.51
#